data_AF-A0A7J4LCF2-F1
#
_entry.id   AF-A0A7J4LCF2-F1
#
_cell.length_a   1.000
_cell.length_b   1.000
_cell.length_c   1.000
_cell.angle_alpha   90.00
_cell.angle_beta   90.00
_cell.angle_gamma   90.00
#
_symmetry.space_group_name_H-M   'P 1'
#
loop_
_entity.id
_entity.type
_entity.pdbx_description
1 polymer ?
#
loop_
_entity_poly.entity_id
_entity_poly.type
_entity_poly.pdbx_seq_one_letter_code
_entity_poly.pdbx_strand_id
1 'polypeptide(L)'
;MPSHSYAKEYRTFFYNLKRFGFSLSKEEIKQIIITVVMIGFVWSFNKWGGETFNFLEGIKNFGLGCLMALICTVFNQVGQRVVAVYYGYDPVYEYGIIGLMIALVVTFASRGYLIFFLPGAINIRHLTASRLGEFRYYTNDWEWAKAGFMGPFFNVILLLLLSPFKSNPFVMQLMVLSLLFAIYSLIPLPGNVGLYLFYPHIYFWTFTLAFVVVASAIGFFLSPIIALLAGLLFGAIAMFWHYDKVDKRIGEF
;
A
#
# COMPACT_ATOMS: atom_id res chain seq x y z
N MET A 1 -9.61 -48.31 -7.76
CA MET A 1 -8.63 -47.42 -7.10
C MET A 1 -9.21 -46.01 -7.12
N PRO A 2 -9.51 -45.39 -5.97
CA PRO A 2 -9.94 -44.01 -5.96
C PRO A 2 -8.75 -43.16 -6.37
N SER A 3 -8.80 -42.57 -7.56
CA SER A 3 -7.88 -41.51 -7.95
C SER A 3 -8.17 -40.32 -7.02
N HIS A 4 -7.48 -40.25 -5.89
CA HIS A 4 -7.43 -39.03 -5.10
C HIS A 4 -6.91 -37.95 -6.04
N SER A 5 -7.83 -37.10 -6.48
CA SER A 5 -7.54 -35.96 -7.34
C SER A 5 -6.69 -34.98 -6.54
N TYR A 6 -5.37 -35.18 -6.55
CA TYR A 6 -4.37 -34.27 -5.97
C TYR A 6 -4.59 -32.81 -6.41
N ALA A 7 -5.22 -32.59 -7.56
CA ALA A 7 -5.60 -31.26 -8.06
C ALA A 7 -6.50 -30.45 -7.10
N LYS A 8 -7.24 -31.11 -6.18
CA LYS A 8 -8.16 -30.41 -5.26
C LYS A 8 -7.44 -29.79 -4.06
N GLU A 9 -6.32 -30.36 -3.62
CA GLU A 9 -5.56 -29.84 -2.46
C GLU A 9 -4.76 -28.57 -2.80
N TYR A 10 -4.16 -28.48 -3.99
CA TYR A 10 -3.43 -27.30 -4.45
C TYR A 10 -4.31 -26.06 -4.70
N ARG A 11 -5.63 -26.23 -4.77
CA ARG A 11 -6.60 -25.14 -4.92
C ARG A 11 -7.08 -24.55 -3.60
N THR A 12 -6.67 -25.07 -2.46
CA THR A 12 -7.10 -24.49 -1.19
C THR A 12 -6.40 -23.14 -0.98
N PHE A 13 -7.19 -22.07 -0.89
CA PHE A 13 -6.71 -20.71 -0.63
C PHE A 13 -5.73 -20.67 0.55
N PHE A 14 -6.04 -21.40 1.63
CA PHE A 14 -5.19 -21.49 2.81
C PHE A 14 -3.81 -22.12 2.54
N TYR A 15 -3.74 -23.12 1.67
CA TYR A 15 -2.45 -23.70 1.25
C TYR A 15 -1.61 -22.67 0.51
N ASN A 16 -2.19 -22.00 -0.48
CA ASN A 16 -1.48 -20.98 -1.25
C ASN A 16 -1.09 -19.77 -0.40
N LEU A 17 -1.94 -19.39 0.56
CA LEU A 17 -1.67 -18.29 1.50
C LEU A 17 -0.52 -18.63 2.43
N LYS A 18 -0.48 -19.86 2.97
CA LYS A 18 0.63 -20.32 3.81
C LYS A 18 1.92 -20.46 3.02
N ARG A 19 1.86 -20.96 1.78
CA ARG A 19 3.03 -21.29 0.97
C ARG A 19 3.64 -20.09 0.24
N PHE A 20 2.81 -19.22 -0.33
CA PHE A 20 3.22 -18.09 -1.19
C PHE A 20 2.85 -16.74 -0.59
N GLY A 21 1.74 -16.67 0.16
CA GLY A 21 1.29 -15.42 0.78
C GLY A 21 2.27 -14.89 1.83
N PHE A 22 2.60 -15.72 2.82
CA PHE A 22 3.42 -15.31 3.97
C PHE A 22 4.89 -15.75 3.93
N SER A 23 5.32 -16.43 2.86
CA SER A 23 6.74 -16.71 2.65
C SER A 23 7.41 -15.48 2.04
N LEU A 24 8.52 -15.06 2.63
CA LEU A 24 9.35 -13.98 2.14
C LEU A 24 10.71 -14.56 1.75
N SER A 25 11.15 -14.28 0.53
CA SER A 25 12.51 -14.59 0.12
C SER A 25 13.52 -13.70 0.87
N LYS A 26 14.79 -14.13 0.92
CA LYS A 26 15.87 -13.34 1.53
C LYS A 26 16.03 -11.97 0.85
N GLU A 27 15.84 -11.93 -0.47
CA GLU A 27 15.88 -10.67 -1.21
C GLU A 27 14.71 -9.77 -0.83
N GLU A 28 13.48 -10.28 -0.70
CA GLU A 28 12.35 -9.46 -0.24
C GLU A 28 12.54 -8.91 1.17
N ILE A 29 13.09 -9.70 2.09
CA ILE A 29 13.42 -9.23 3.45
C ILE A 29 14.42 -8.07 3.37
N LYS A 30 15.48 -8.21 2.56
CA LYS A 30 16.46 -7.14 2.32
C LYS A 30 15.79 -5.87 1.76
N GLN A 31 14.89 -6.04 0.79
CA GLN A 31 14.15 -4.93 0.17
C GLN A 31 13.23 -4.23 1.17
N ILE A 32 12.50 -4.99 2.01
CA ILE A 32 11.66 -4.44 3.09
C ILE A 32 12.51 -3.66 4.08
N ILE A 33 13.66 -4.20 4.51
CA ILE A 33 14.57 -3.52 5.44
C ILE A 33 15.04 -2.19 4.86
N ILE A 34 15.44 -2.16 3.59
CA ILE A 34 15.86 -0.92 2.91
C ILE A 34 14.72 0.11 2.91
N THR A 35 13.51 -0.28 2.50
CA THR A 35 12.34 0.61 2.51
C THR A 35 12.04 1.14 3.91
N VAL A 36 12.05 0.27 4.92
CA VAL A 36 11.78 0.64 6.32
C VAL A 36 12.81 1.63 6.86
N VAL A 37 14.10 1.38 6.62
CA VAL A 37 15.20 2.24 7.04
C VAL A 37 15.10 3.61 6.37
N MET A 38 14.84 3.64 5.06
CA MET A 38 14.74 4.88 4.29
C MET A 38 13.53 5.72 4.74
N ILE A 39 12.36 5.11 4.89
CA ILE A 39 11.15 5.82 5.38
C ILE A 39 11.34 6.27 6.83
N GLY A 40 11.94 5.44 7.68
CA GLY A 40 12.25 5.80 9.06
C GLY A 40 13.22 6.99 9.17
N PHE A 41 14.20 7.06 8.27
CA PHE A 41 15.10 8.22 8.16
C PHE A 41 14.34 9.47 7.75
N VAL A 42 13.55 9.42 6.66
CA VAL A 42 12.71 10.53 6.20
C VAL A 42 11.79 11.04 7.31
N TRP A 43 11.15 10.13 8.04
CA TRP A 43 10.22 10.47 9.13
C TRP A 43 10.89 11.13 10.34
N SER A 44 12.13 10.75 10.64
CA SER A 44 12.85 11.21 11.82
C SER A 44 13.73 12.43 11.56
N PHE A 45 13.96 12.81 10.31
CA PHE A 45 15.00 13.76 9.91
C PHE A 45 14.94 15.10 10.66
N ASN A 46 13.76 15.70 10.81
CA ASN A 46 13.58 16.98 11.52
C ASN A 46 13.50 16.84 13.06
N LYS A 47 13.77 15.64 13.60
CA LYS A 47 13.68 15.31 15.03
C LYS A 47 15.03 14.91 15.65
N TRP A 48 16.15 15.35 15.06
CA TRP A 48 17.50 15.10 15.57
C TRP A 48 17.99 16.19 16.53
N GLY A 49 17.06 16.81 17.26
CA GLY A 49 17.28 18.00 18.07
C GLY A 49 16.82 19.27 17.34
N GLY A 50 16.06 20.13 18.04
CA GLY A 50 15.40 21.30 17.47
C GLY A 50 16.39 22.42 17.12
N GLU A 51 16.66 23.31 18.07
CA GLU A 51 17.61 24.39 17.88
C GLU A 51 19.08 23.92 17.89
N THR A 52 19.35 22.82 18.59
CA THR A 52 20.67 22.20 18.70
C THR A 52 20.59 20.71 18.36
N PHE A 53 21.62 20.21 17.71
CA PHE A 53 21.72 18.81 17.33
C PHE A 53 21.88 17.91 18.56
N ASN A 54 21.01 16.90 18.68
CA ASN A 54 21.04 15.87 19.70
C ASN A 54 21.03 14.47 19.06
N PHE A 55 22.20 13.85 19.01
CA PHE A 55 22.40 12.55 18.39
C PHE A 55 21.56 11.43 19.03
N LEU A 56 21.44 11.42 20.37
CA LEU A 56 20.72 10.38 21.09
C LEU A 56 19.21 10.48 20.84
N GLU A 57 18.68 11.71 20.81
CA GLU A 57 17.29 11.97 20.46
C GLU A 57 17.01 11.58 18.99
N GLY A 58 17.92 11.92 18.08
CA GLY A 58 17.85 11.53 16.67
C GLY A 58 17.77 10.02 16.48
N ILE A 59 18.65 9.24 17.13
CA ILE A 59 18.62 7.77 17.08
C ILE A 59 17.30 7.21 17.63
N LYS A 60 16.81 7.74 18.76
CA LYS A 60 15.54 7.30 19.35
C LYS A 60 14.37 7.53 18.38
N ASN A 61 14.30 8.72 17.77
CA ASN A 61 13.25 9.07 16.82
C ASN A 61 13.37 8.26 15.52
N PHE A 62 14.60 7.99 15.06
CA PHE A 62 14.87 7.12 13.93
C PHE A 62 14.41 5.68 14.18
N GLY A 63 14.74 5.10 15.33
CA GLY A 63 14.28 3.76 15.73
C GLY A 63 12.75 3.66 15.78
N LEU A 64 12.08 4.66 16.35
CA LEU A 64 10.60 4.74 16.33
C LEU A 64 10.05 4.88 14.90
N GLY A 65 10.68 5.71 14.06
CA GLY A 65 10.34 5.86 12.65
C GLY A 65 10.42 4.55 11.88
N CYS A 66 11.51 3.80 12.05
CA CYS A 66 11.68 2.47 11.45
C CYS A 66 10.62 1.48 11.94
N LEU A 67 10.30 1.48 13.24
CA LEU A 67 9.25 0.61 13.78
C LEU A 67 7.89 0.93 13.14
N MET A 68 7.51 2.21 13.04
CA MET A 68 6.25 2.61 12.41
C MET A 68 6.23 2.28 10.92
N ALA A 69 7.33 2.56 10.19
CA ALA A 69 7.46 2.23 8.78
C ALA A 69 7.36 0.71 8.52
N LEU A 70 7.93 -0.12 9.41
CA LEU A 70 7.80 -1.57 9.35
C LEU A 70 6.34 -2.00 9.49
N ILE A 71 5.61 -1.47 10.47
CA ILE A 71 4.20 -1.79 10.68
C ILE A 71 3.38 -1.42 9.43
N CYS A 72 3.52 -0.20 8.90
CA CYS A 72 2.80 0.24 7.70
C CYS A 72 3.15 -0.61 6.47
N THR A 73 4.44 -0.96 6.30
CA THR A 73 4.91 -1.80 5.19
C THR A 73 4.33 -3.21 5.28
N VAL A 74 4.32 -3.82 6.47
CA VAL A 74 3.74 -5.15 6.69
C VAL A 74 2.24 -5.14 6.40
N PHE A 75 1.48 -4.15 6.92
CA PHE A 75 0.04 -4.06 6.63
C PHE A 75 -0.23 -3.87 5.14
N ASN A 76 0.55 -3.02 4.45
CA ASN A 76 0.47 -2.85 3.00
C ASN A 76 0.70 -4.18 2.27
N GLN A 77 1.75 -4.90 2.65
CA GLN A 77 2.12 -6.18 2.05
C GLN A 77 1.08 -7.26 2.30
N VAL A 78 0.53 -7.35 3.52
CA VAL A 78 -0.50 -8.35 3.85
C VAL A 78 -1.73 -8.16 2.98
N GLY A 79 -2.25 -6.93 2.83
CA GLY A 79 -3.41 -6.66 1.98
C GLY A 79 -3.18 -7.08 0.52
N GLN A 80 -2.02 -6.69 -0.02
CA GLN A 80 -1.61 -7.03 -1.39
C GLN A 80 -1.47 -8.54 -1.60
N ARG A 81 -0.79 -9.23 -0.68
CA ARG A 81 -0.49 -10.67 -0.76
C ARG A 81 -1.73 -11.53 -0.65
N VAL A 82 -2.64 -11.19 0.28
CA VAL A 82 -3.90 -11.92 0.46
C VAL A 82 -4.70 -11.96 -0.85
N VAL A 83 -4.82 -10.82 -1.54
CA VAL A 83 -5.59 -10.73 -2.78
C VAL A 83 -4.83 -11.29 -3.98
N ALA A 84 -3.52 -11.11 -4.06
CA ALA A 84 -2.71 -11.75 -5.10
C ALA A 84 -2.82 -13.29 -5.04
N VAL A 85 -2.72 -13.87 -3.84
CA VAL A 85 -2.87 -15.31 -3.63
C VAL A 85 -4.28 -15.80 -3.96
N TYR A 86 -5.30 -15.03 -3.59
CA TYR A 86 -6.69 -15.35 -3.92
C TYR A 86 -6.88 -15.51 -5.44
N TYR A 87 -6.21 -14.69 -6.24
CA TYR A 87 -6.23 -14.78 -7.71
C TYR A 87 -5.20 -15.77 -8.30
N GLY A 88 -4.51 -16.55 -7.47
CA GLY A 88 -3.57 -17.58 -7.93
C GLY A 88 -2.25 -17.01 -8.42
N TYR A 89 -1.74 -15.99 -7.74
CA TYR A 89 -0.43 -15.41 -8.01
C TYR A 89 0.56 -15.57 -6.86
N ASP A 90 1.85 -15.49 -7.19
CA ASP A 90 2.97 -15.43 -6.26
C ASP A 90 3.42 -13.97 -6.11
N PRO A 91 3.07 -13.31 -4.99
CA PRO A 91 3.41 -11.91 -4.76
C PRO A 91 4.87 -11.76 -4.28
N VAL A 92 5.68 -11.03 -5.05
CA VAL A 92 7.06 -10.71 -4.70
C VAL A 92 7.19 -9.22 -4.43
N TYR A 93 7.65 -8.82 -3.25
CA TYR A 93 7.83 -7.40 -2.94
C TYR A 93 9.04 -6.81 -3.69
N GLU A 94 8.83 -5.67 -4.34
CA GLU A 94 9.86 -4.89 -5.03
C GLU A 94 9.86 -3.43 -4.54
N TYR A 95 11.02 -2.95 -4.06
CA TYR A 95 11.16 -1.54 -3.65
C TYR A 95 11.36 -0.63 -4.85
N GLY A 96 10.72 0.53 -4.84
CA GLY A 96 10.94 1.58 -5.84
C GLY A 96 12.19 2.40 -5.51
N ILE A 97 13.39 1.93 -5.88
CA ILE A 97 14.65 2.62 -5.55
C ILE A 97 14.64 4.10 -5.97
N ILE A 98 14.15 4.39 -7.18
CA ILE A 98 14.05 5.76 -7.69
C ILE A 98 13.19 6.63 -6.76
N GLY A 99 12.06 6.08 -6.31
CA GLY A 99 11.16 6.73 -5.37
C GLY A 99 11.79 7.00 -4.01
N LEU A 100 12.53 6.02 -3.47
CA LEU A 100 13.26 6.19 -2.21
C LEU A 100 14.42 7.19 -2.33
N MET A 101 15.09 7.27 -3.48
CA MET A 101 16.13 8.28 -3.72
C MET A 101 15.55 9.69 -3.83
N ILE A 102 14.41 9.86 -4.53
CA ILE A 102 13.69 11.13 -4.59
C ILE A 102 13.25 11.55 -3.17
N ALA A 103 12.77 10.60 -2.36
CA ALA A 103 12.40 10.83 -0.97
C ALA A 103 13.54 11.47 -0.15
N LEU A 104 14.76 10.94 -0.27
CA LEU A 104 15.93 11.51 0.40
C LEU A 104 16.24 12.92 -0.08
N VAL A 105 16.25 13.14 -1.40
CA VAL A 105 16.53 14.47 -1.98
C VAL A 105 15.52 15.50 -1.49
N VAL A 106 14.22 15.16 -1.49
CA VAL A 106 13.15 16.02 -0.98
C VAL A 106 13.30 16.28 0.51
N THR A 107 13.70 15.28 1.28
CA THR A 107 13.93 15.41 2.73
C THR A 107 15.06 16.39 3.02
N PHE A 108 16.21 16.27 2.34
CA PHE A 108 17.32 17.21 2.51
C PHE A 108 16.95 18.63 2.05
N ALA A 109 16.32 18.76 0.87
CA ALA A 109 15.94 20.06 0.30
C ALA A 109 14.93 20.81 1.19
N SER A 110 13.99 20.08 1.80
CA SER A 110 12.98 20.63 2.71
C SER A 110 13.41 20.68 4.17
N ARG A 111 14.66 20.31 4.51
CA ARG A 111 15.12 20.16 5.90
C ARG A 111 14.20 19.26 6.76
N GLY A 112 13.59 18.25 6.13
CA GLY A 112 12.66 17.30 6.74
C GLY A 112 11.27 17.83 7.05
N TYR A 113 10.90 19.05 6.61
CA TYR A 113 9.53 19.55 6.76
C TYR A 113 8.55 18.87 5.80
N LEU A 114 9.02 18.46 4.61
CA LEU A 114 8.21 17.72 3.65
C LEU A 114 8.52 16.23 3.75
N ILE A 115 7.59 15.46 4.33
CA ILE A 115 7.67 14.01 4.42
C ILE A 115 7.12 13.42 3.12
N PHE A 116 7.98 12.87 2.28
CA PHE A 116 7.62 12.24 1.01
C PHE A 116 8.36 10.91 0.85
N PHE A 117 7.69 9.85 0.42
CA PHE A 117 8.33 8.57 0.12
C PHE A 117 7.45 7.72 -0.81
N LEU A 118 8.04 6.82 -1.59
CA LEU A 118 7.31 5.83 -2.39
C LEU A 118 7.66 4.42 -1.88
N PRO A 119 6.71 3.69 -1.27
CA PRO A 119 7.02 2.47 -0.54
C PRO A 119 7.32 1.25 -1.41
N GLY A 120 7.15 1.32 -2.73
CA GLY A 120 7.30 0.17 -3.62
C GLY A 120 5.97 -0.52 -3.93
N ALA A 121 6.04 -1.71 -4.54
CA ALA A 121 4.86 -2.49 -4.93
C ALA A 121 5.13 -3.99 -4.83
N ILE A 122 4.07 -4.79 -4.99
CA ILE A 122 4.24 -6.22 -5.28
C ILE A 122 4.34 -6.41 -6.80
N ASN A 123 5.31 -7.20 -7.22
CA ASN A 123 5.36 -7.82 -8.53
C ASN A 123 4.66 -9.17 -8.46
N ILE A 124 3.68 -9.38 -9.34
CA ILE A 124 2.79 -10.53 -9.31
C ILE A 124 3.29 -11.54 -10.33
N ARG A 125 3.78 -12.69 -9.85
CA ARG A 125 4.22 -13.79 -10.72
C ARG A 125 3.11 -14.83 -10.88
N HIS A 126 3.02 -15.40 -12.07
CA HIS A 126 1.98 -16.37 -12.39
C HIS A 126 2.24 -17.75 -11.74
N LEU A 127 1.31 -18.25 -10.93
CA LEU A 127 1.34 -19.63 -10.43
C LEU A 127 0.54 -20.53 -11.38
N THR A 128 1.24 -21.14 -12.34
CA THR A 128 0.65 -22.01 -13.38
C THR A 128 -0.24 -23.12 -12.81
N ALA A 129 0.14 -23.71 -11.68
CA ALA A 129 -0.65 -24.75 -11.02
C ALA A 129 -1.98 -24.24 -10.44
N SER A 130 -1.98 -23.03 -9.86
CA SER A 130 -3.17 -22.46 -9.19
C SER A 130 -4.20 -21.92 -10.18
N ARG A 131 -3.78 -21.57 -11.41
CA ARG A 131 -4.65 -20.99 -12.45
C ARG A 131 -5.06 -21.96 -13.55
N LEU A 132 -4.76 -23.25 -13.42
CA LEU A 132 -5.24 -24.25 -14.35
C LEU A 132 -6.79 -24.28 -14.31
N GLY A 133 -7.41 -24.08 -15.47
CA GLY A 133 -8.87 -24.04 -15.63
C GLY A 133 -9.54 -22.69 -15.33
N GLU A 134 -8.78 -21.63 -15.02
CA GLU A 134 -9.34 -20.29 -14.84
C GLU A 134 -9.66 -19.59 -16.17
N PHE A 135 -10.66 -18.71 -16.15
CA PHE A 135 -11.00 -17.88 -17.29
C PHE A 135 -9.89 -16.86 -17.54
N ARG A 136 -9.08 -17.12 -18.58
CA ARG A 136 -7.80 -16.47 -18.93
C ARG A 136 -6.62 -17.01 -18.12
N TYR A 137 -5.63 -17.54 -18.86
CA TYR A 137 -4.42 -18.12 -18.29
C TYR A 137 -3.40 -17.06 -17.84
N TYR A 138 -3.40 -15.88 -18.44
CA TYR A 138 -2.40 -14.84 -18.17
C TYR A 138 -2.82 -13.89 -17.05
N THR A 139 -1.85 -13.12 -16.56
CA THR A 139 -2.07 -12.01 -15.62
C THR A 139 -3.13 -11.08 -16.18
N ASN A 140 -4.19 -10.87 -15.41
CA ASN A 140 -5.24 -9.93 -15.74
C ASN A 140 -4.94 -8.60 -15.05
N ASP A 141 -4.87 -7.51 -15.82
CA ASP A 141 -4.53 -6.20 -15.27
C ASP A 141 -5.55 -5.73 -14.21
N TRP A 142 -6.80 -6.19 -14.30
CA TRP A 142 -7.80 -5.91 -13.27
C TRP A 142 -7.48 -6.58 -11.93
N GLU A 143 -6.90 -7.77 -11.95
CA GLU A 143 -6.49 -8.47 -10.74
C GLU A 143 -5.24 -7.82 -10.12
N TRP A 144 -4.34 -7.30 -10.97
CA TRP A 144 -3.23 -6.45 -10.53
C TRP A 144 -3.73 -5.17 -9.84
N ALA A 145 -4.69 -4.46 -10.45
CA ALA A 145 -5.26 -3.25 -9.89
C ALA A 145 -5.93 -3.52 -8.53
N LYS A 146 -6.68 -4.62 -8.40
CA LYS A 146 -7.29 -5.03 -7.13
C LYS A 146 -6.24 -5.38 -6.08
N ALA A 147 -5.26 -6.20 -6.42
CA ALA A 147 -4.18 -6.53 -5.49
C ALA A 147 -3.45 -5.26 -5.05
N GLY A 148 -3.15 -4.36 -5.98
CA GLY A 148 -2.58 -3.05 -5.72
C GLY A 148 -3.41 -2.23 -4.73
N PHE A 149 -4.72 -2.05 -4.98
CA PHE A 149 -5.65 -1.32 -4.12
C PHE A 149 -5.63 -1.77 -2.66
N MET A 150 -5.46 -3.07 -2.43
CA MET A 150 -5.57 -3.66 -1.10
C MET A 150 -4.45 -3.26 -0.15
N GLY A 151 -3.29 -2.85 -0.65
CA GLY A 151 -2.21 -2.32 0.18
C GLY A 151 -2.57 -0.98 0.86
N PRO A 152 -2.85 0.08 0.07
CA PRO A 152 -3.38 1.35 0.58
C PRO A 152 -4.61 1.15 1.46
N PHE A 153 -5.55 0.29 1.04
CA PHE A 153 -6.74 -0.03 1.83
C PHE A 153 -6.39 -0.59 3.22
N PHE A 154 -5.45 -1.53 3.32
CA PHE A 154 -5.03 -2.07 4.62
C PHE A 154 -4.36 -1.03 5.52
N ASN A 155 -3.67 -0.03 4.96
CA ASN A 155 -3.16 1.10 5.74
C ASN A 155 -4.28 2.01 6.24
N VAL A 156 -5.35 2.20 5.46
CA VAL A 156 -6.57 2.89 5.94
C VAL A 156 -7.20 2.09 7.08
N ILE A 157 -7.34 0.76 6.95
CA ILE A 157 -7.86 -0.09 8.02
C ILE A 157 -6.99 0.01 9.28
N LEU A 158 -5.66 -0.02 9.16
CA LEU A 158 -4.75 0.20 10.29
C LEU A 158 -5.01 1.53 10.98
N LEU A 159 -5.11 2.63 10.22
CA LEU A 159 -5.45 3.95 10.77
C LEU A 159 -6.77 3.93 11.53
N LEU A 160 -7.81 3.30 10.97
CA LEU A 160 -9.13 3.24 11.57
C LEU A 160 -9.18 2.36 12.83
N LEU A 161 -8.40 1.28 12.87
CA LEU A 161 -8.25 0.44 14.07
C LEU A 161 -7.53 1.18 15.20
N LEU A 162 -6.63 2.10 14.86
CA LEU A 162 -5.87 2.92 15.81
C LEU A 162 -6.64 4.15 16.31
N SER A 163 -7.70 4.58 15.61
CA SER A 163 -8.44 5.81 15.93
C SER A 163 -8.99 5.90 17.36
N PRO A 164 -9.43 4.80 18.03
CA PRO A 164 -9.85 4.87 19.43
C PRO A 164 -8.71 5.20 20.41
N PHE A 165 -7.46 4.99 20.00
CA PHE A 165 -6.26 5.16 20.84
C PHE A 165 -5.45 6.42 20.48
N LYS A 166 -6.04 7.36 19.74
CA LYS A 166 -5.37 8.57 19.22
C LYS A 166 -4.82 9.53 20.29
N SER A 167 -5.20 9.36 21.55
CA SER A 167 -4.63 10.12 22.67
C SER A 167 -3.15 9.78 22.92
N ASN A 168 -2.69 8.61 22.50
CA ASN A 168 -1.28 8.23 22.60
C ASN A 168 -0.46 8.88 21.46
N PRO A 169 0.61 9.66 21.75
CA PRO A 169 1.41 10.33 20.74
C PRO A 169 2.02 9.38 19.70
N PHE A 170 2.44 8.18 20.10
CA PHE A 170 2.97 7.16 19.18
C PHE A 170 1.89 6.68 18.22
N VAL A 171 0.69 6.41 18.74
CA VAL A 171 -0.46 5.99 17.92
C VAL A 171 -0.83 7.07 16.92
N MET A 172 -0.88 8.33 17.34
CA MET A 172 -1.16 9.45 16.44
C MET A 172 -0.12 9.55 15.32
N GLN A 173 1.17 9.40 15.63
CA GLN A 173 2.24 9.37 14.63
C GLN A 173 2.11 8.19 13.66
N LEU A 174 1.78 6.99 14.16
CA LEU A 174 1.55 5.81 13.35
C LEU A 174 0.31 5.95 12.44
N MET A 175 -0.77 6.58 12.94
CA MET A 175 -1.94 6.91 12.13
C MET A 175 -1.57 7.86 10.98
N VAL A 176 -0.81 8.93 11.27
CA VAL A 176 -0.35 9.87 10.24
C VAL A 176 0.55 9.16 9.22
N LEU A 177 1.50 8.33 9.67
CA LEU A 177 2.36 7.59 8.74
C LEU A 177 1.55 6.59 7.90
N SER A 178 0.56 5.92 8.47
CA SER A 178 -0.33 5.00 7.74
C SER A 178 -1.14 5.72 6.67
N LEU A 179 -1.64 6.93 6.98
CA LEU A 179 -2.27 7.82 6.00
C LEU A 179 -1.31 8.15 4.85
N LEU A 180 -0.10 8.62 5.16
CA LEU A 180 0.89 8.97 4.14
C LEU A 180 1.27 7.76 3.29
N PHE A 181 1.39 6.58 3.89
CA PHE A 181 1.64 5.32 3.17
C PHE A 181 0.51 5.00 2.19
N ALA A 182 -0.75 5.16 2.61
CA ALA A 182 -1.91 4.93 1.77
C ALA A 182 -1.99 5.94 0.61
N ILE A 183 -1.70 7.22 0.83
CA ILE A 183 -1.70 8.24 -0.23
C ILE A 183 -0.52 8.05 -1.18
N TYR A 184 0.71 7.92 -0.66
CA TYR A 184 1.90 7.88 -1.50
C TYR A 184 2.06 6.60 -2.29
N SER A 185 1.50 5.48 -1.82
CA SER A 185 1.43 4.25 -2.64
C SER A 185 0.56 4.42 -3.89
N LEU A 186 -0.36 5.40 -3.93
CA LEU A 186 -1.23 5.64 -5.08
C LEU A 186 -0.62 6.56 -6.14
N ILE A 187 0.56 7.15 -5.89
CA ILE A 187 1.22 8.00 -6.88
C ILE A 187 1.65 7.13 -8.07
N PRO A 188 1.22 7.45 -9.31
CA PRO A 188 1.46 6.62 -10.49
C PRO A 188 2.89 6.80 -11.04
N LEU A 189 3.88 6.30 -10.29
CA LEU A 189 5.29 6.30 -10.65
C LEU A 189 5.83 4.88 -10.82
N PRO A 190 6.87 4.67 -11.64
CA PRO A 190 7.50 3.36 -11.82
C PRO A 190 7.95 2.73 -10.49
N GLY A 191 7.67 1.43 -10.33
CA GLY A 191 7.98 0.69 -9.11
C GLY A 191 7.05 1.00 -7.93
N ASN A 192 5.94 1.71 -8.15
CA ASN A 192 4.94 1.99 -7.12
C ASN A 192 3.56 1.45 -7.53
N VAL A 193 2.72 1.20 -6.53
CA VAL A 193 1.40 0.56 -6.70
C VAL A 193 0.47 1.39 -7.58
N GLY A 194 0.52 2.73 -7.44
CA GLY A 194 -0.33 3.66 -8.16
C GLY A 194 -0.28 3.49 -9.68
N LEU A 195 0.88 3.10 -10.24
CA LEU A 195 1.02 2.88 -11.69
C LEU A 195 0.15 1.71 -12.17
N TYR A 196 0.09 0.63 -11.38
CA TYR A 196 -0.70 -0.57 -11.68
C TYR A 196 -2.20 -0.38 -11.48
N LEU A 197 -2.63 0.66 -10.76
CA LEU A 197 -4.03 1.06 -10.71
C LEU A 197 -4.36 2.02 -11.85
N PHE A 198 -3.49 3.00 -12.09
CA PHE A 198 -3.72 4.08 -13.03
C PHE A 198 -3.81 3.58 -14.47
N TYR A 199 -2.85 2.75 -14.90
CA TYR A 199 -2.74 2.35 -16.30
C TYR A 199 -3.86 1.41 -16.76
N PRO A 200 -4.23 0.35 -16.00
CA PRO A 200 -5.31 -0.53 -16.42
C PRO A 200 -6.68 0.13 -16.34
N HIS A 201 -6.93 0.91 -15.28
CA HIS A 201 -8.26 1.42 -14.95
C HIS A 201 -8.18 2.77 -14.24
N ILE A 202 -7.97 3.85 -14.99
CA ILE A 202 -7.87 5.23 -14.48
C ILE A 202 -9.06 5.64 -13.58
N TYR A 203 -10.27 5.16 -13.90
CA TYR A 203 -11.47 5.40 -13.09
C TYR A 203 -11.39 4.72 -11.73
N PHE A 204 -10.86 3.49 -11.68
CA PHE A 204 -10.65 2.76 -10.44
C PHE A 204 -9.54 3.40 -9.60
N TRP A 205 -8.46 3.86 -10.23
CA TRP A 205 -7.44 4.66 -9.55
C TRP A 205 -8.03 5.93 -8.92
N THR A 206 -8.90 6.63 -9.64
CA THR A 206 -9.56 7.86 -9.15
C THR A 206 -10.49 7.56 -7.97
N PHE A 207 -11.28 6.48 -8.08
CA PHE A 207 -12.08 5.95 -6.98
C PHE A 207 -11.20 5.69 -5.76
N THR A 208 -10.08 4.97 -5.93
CA THR A 208 -9.17 4.62 -4.84
C THR A 208 -8.56 5.84 -4.17
N LEU A 209 -8.10 6.82 -4.95
CA LEU A 209 -7.49 8.04 -4.43
C LEU A 209 -8.49 8.83 -3.59
N ALA A 210 -9.70 9.07 -4.13
CA ALA A 210 -10.76 9.77 -3.40
C ALA A 210 -11.20 8.98 -2.15
N PHE A 211 -11.36 7.67 -2.26
CA PHE A 211 -11.68 6.78 -1.14
C PHE A 211 -10.65 6.90 -0.01
N VAL A 212 -9.35 6.73 -0.32
CA VAL A 212 -8.27 6.77 0.68
C VAL A 212 -8.18 8.13 1.34
N VAL A 213 -8.17 9.21 0.55
CA VAL A 213 -8.05 10.59 1.08
C VAL A 213 -9.22 10.91 2.01
N VAL A 214 -10.45 10.63 1.59
CA VAL A 214 -11.65 10.95 2.38
C VAL A 214 -11.80 10.04 3.60
N ALA A 215 -11.63 8.72 3.44
CA ALA A 215 -11.74 7.77 4.55
C ALA A 215 -10.69 8.06 5.63
N SER A 216 -9.45 8.36 5.24
CA SER A 216 -8.41 8.70 6.20
C SER A 216 -8.64 10.05 6.87
N ALA A 217 -9.03 11.09 6.12
CA ALA A 217 -9.30 12.41 6.69
C ALA A 217 -10.45 12.35 7.73
N ILE A 218 -11.56 11.68 7.38
CA ILE A 218 -12.71 11.52 8.28
C ILE A 218 -12.37 10.58 9.45
N GLY A 219 -11.53 9.56 9.22
CA GLY A 219 -11.10 8.60 10.23
C GLY A 219 -10.37 9.20 11.44
N PHE A 220 -9.83 10.43 11.34
CA PHE A 220 -9.28 11.16 12.48
C PHE A 220 -10.34 11.71 13.43
N PHE A 221 -11.54 12.00 12.93
CA PHE A 221 -12.56 12.75 13.65
C PHE A 221 -13.80 11.93 13.98
N LEU A 222 -14.24 11.06 13.08
CA LEU A 222 -15.48 10.29 13.20
C LEU A 222 -15.22 8.79 13.42
N SER A 223 -16.29 8.03 13.62
CA SER A 223 -16.20 6.58 13.81
C SER A 223 -15.66 5.88 12.55
N PRO A 224 -14.97 4.74 12.70
CA PRO A 224 -14.45 3.96 11.56
C PRO A 224 -15.49 3.62 10.49
N ILE A 225 -16.72 3.31 10.90
CA ILE A 225 -17.81 2.95 9.99
C ILE A 225 -18.19 4.17 9.13
N ILE A 226 -18.36 5.35 9.74
CA ILE A 226 -18.69 6.58 9.02
C ILE A 226 -17.57 6.95 8.05
N ALA A 227 -16.31 6.80 8.46
CA ALA A 227 -15.16 7.08 7.60
C ALA A 227 -15.14 6.18 6.35
N LEU A 228 -15.40 4.88 6.49
CA LEU A 228 -15.48 3.96 5.36
C LEU A 228 -16.66 4.27 4.43
N LEU A 229 -17.85 4.53 4.99
CA LEU A 229 -19.04 4.86 4.20
C LEU A 229 -18.86 6.17 3.43
N ALA A 230 -18.30 7.19 4.07
CA ALA A 230 -18.00 8.45 3.40
C ALA A 230 -16.92 8.27 2.32
N GLY A 231 -15.85 7.53 2.60
CA GLY A 231 -14.83 7.20 1.61
C GLY A 231 -15.43 6.50 0.39
N LEU A 232 -16.31 5.52 0.59
CA LEU A 232 -16.99 4.81 -0.50
C LEU A 232 -17.87 5.74 -1.33
N LEU A 233 -18.67 6.59 -0.66
CA LEU A 233 -19.55 7.55 -1.32
C LEU A 233 -18.75 8.56 -2.17
N PHE A 234 -17.73 9.20 -1.60
CA PHE A 234 -16.91 10.17 -2.30
C PHE A 234 -16.03 9.52 -3.39
N GLY A 235 -15.55 8.30 -3.16
CA GLY A 235 -14.87 7.50 -4.17
C GLY A 235 -15.76 7.27 -5.39
N ALA A 236 -17.02 6.84 -5.18
CA ALA A 236 -17.97 6.62 -6.25
C ALA A 236 -18.30 7.92 -7.00
N ILE A 237 -18.55 9.02 -6.29
CA ILE A 237 -18.81 10.34 -6.89
C ILE A 237 -17.62 10.77 -7.76
N ALA A 238 -16.39 10.67 -7.27
CA ALA A 238 -15.19 11.04 -8.01
C ALA A 238 -15.00 10.19 -9.27
N MET A 239 -15.27 8.89 -9.18
CA MET A 239 -15.23 7.97 -10.32
C MET A 239 -16.26 8.35 -11.40
N PHE A 240 -17.53 8.56 -11.02
CA PHE A 240 -18.59 8.96 -11.95
C PHE A 240 -18.31 10.32 -12.57
N TRP A 241 -17.84 11.29 -11.78
CA TRP A 241 -17.46 12.61 -12.28
C TRP A 241 -16.32 12.52 -13.31
N HIS A 242 -15.30 11.69 -13.04
CA HIS A 242 -14.19 11.48 -13.97
C HIS A 242 -14.68 10.83 -15.28
N TYR A 243 -15.47 9.76 -15.18
CA TYR A 243 -16.08 9.09 -16.33
C TYR A 243 -16.87 10.07 -17.21
N ASP A 244 -17.74 10.87 -16.59
CA ASP A 244 -18.55 11.86 -17.28
C ASP A 244 -17.74 12.97 -17.97
N LYS A 245 -16.55 13.32 -17.45
CA LYS A 245 -15.71 14.36 -18.05
C LYS A 245 -14.81 13.86 -19.16
N VAL A 246 -14.33 12.63 -19.08
CA VAL A 246 -13.35 12.07 -20.04
C VAL A 246 -14.04 11.36 -21.18
N ASP A 247 -14.90 10.38 -20.91
CA ASP A 247 -15.47 9.53 -21.97
C ASP A 247 -16.53 10.26 -22.81
N LYS A 248 -17.34 11.13 -22.19
CA LYS A 248 -18.33 11.92 -22.94
C LYS A 248 -17.67 12.86 -23.96
N ARG A 249 -16.47 13.38 -23.65
CA ARG A 249 -15.73 14.24 -24.59
C ARG A 249 -15.13 13.47 -25.76
N ILE A 250 -14.76 12.20 -25.55
CA ILE A 250 -14.15 11.38 -26.62
C ILE A 250 -15.24 10.91 -27.61
N GLY A 251 -16.46 10.65 -27.14
CA GLY A 251 -17.58 10.28 -28.00
C GLY A 251 -18.20 11.42 -28.83
N GLU A 252 -17.73 12.65 -28.67
CA GLU A 252 -18.17 13.82 -29.44
C GLU A 252 -17.28 14.12 -30.66
N PHE A 253 -16.24 13.31 -30.91
CA PHE A 253 -15.37 13.37 -32.10
C PHE A 253 -15.66 12.22 -33.07
#